data_AF-A0A7J7X4Q2-F1
#
_entry.id   AF-A0A7J7X4Q2-F1
#
_cell.length_a   1.000
_cell.length_b   1.000
_cell.length_c   1.000
_cell.angle_alpha   90.00
_cell.angle_beta   90.00
_cell.angle_gamma   90.00
#
_symmetry.space_group_name_H-M   'P 1'
#
loop_
_entity.id
_entity.type
_entity.pdbx_description
1 polymer ?
#
loop_
_entity_poly.entity_id
_entity_poly.type
_entity_poly.pdbx_seq_one_letter_code
_entity_poly.pdbx_strand_id
1 'polypeptide(L)'
;MDETQPLPPSELQLCDSLIIWLQTFNTAAPCQDVKQLTNGVAMAQVLHQIDVAWFNESWLSRIKEDVGDNWRIKASNLKKVLQGIMSYYSEFLGQQISEELIPDLNQITECSDPVELGRLLQLILGCAVNCEKKQEHIKNIMTLEESVQHVVMTAIQELMSKEVLSSPTNDAVGELEQQLKRALEELQEAQAEKEELRQRCQELDLQVGKET
;
A
#
# COMPACT_ATOMS: atom_id res chain seq x y z
N MET A 1 -0.80 36.52 0.04
CA MET A 1 -0.68 36.10 -1.37
C MET A 1 0.20 34.87 -1.30
N ASP A 2 -0.43 33.72 -1.39
CA ASP A 2 0.26 32.43 -1.26
C ASP A 2 0.84 32.11 -2.64
N GLU A 3 2.15 32.22 -2.77
CA GLU A 3 2.86 31.90 -4.01
C GLU A 3 2.84 30.39 -4.19
N THR A 4 2.07 29.92 -5.17
CA THR A 4 1.97 28.51 -5.54
C THR A 4 3.32 28.05 -6.08
N GLN A 5 4.11 27.42 -5.21
CA GLN A 5 5.39 26.84 -5.57
C GLN A 5 5.14 25.73 -6.62
N PRO A 6 5.86 25.71 -7.76
CA PRO A 6 5.65 24.69 -8.78
C PRO A 6 5.98 23.31 -8.21
N LEU A 7 5.03 22.38 -8.37
CA LEU A 7 5.11 21.02 -7.86
C LEU A 7 6.33 20.26 -8.42
N PRO A 8 6.90 19.31 -7.66
CA PRO A 8 8.06 18.54 -8.11
C PRO A 8 7.73 17.73 -9.38
N PRO A 9 8.64 17.65 -10.37
CA PRO A 9 8.39 16.98 -11.66
C PRO A 9 7.94 15.51 -11.54
N SER A 10 8.33 14.82 -10.47
CA SER A 10 8.03 13.40 -10.24
C SER A 10 6.55 13.11 -9.99
N GLU A 11 5.81 14.04 -9.37
CA GLU A 11 4.39 13.82 -9.01
C GLU A 11 3.47 14.02 -10.22
N LEU A 12 3.78 14.99 -11.08
CA LEU A 12 3.07 15.16 -12.35
C LEU A 12 3.32 13.97 -13.29
N GLN A 13 4.54 13.45 -13.30
CA GLN A 13 4.88 12.23 -14.04
C GLN A 13 4.11 11.00 -13.56
N LEU A 14 3.81 10.90 -12.25
CA LEU A 14 3.01 9.81 -11.70
C LEU A 14 1.60 9.82 -12.29
N CYS A 15 0.91 10.96 -12.21
CA CYS A 15 -0.47 11.07 -12.70
C CYS A 15 -0.57 10.75 -14.19
N ASP A 16 0.26 11.37 -15.02
CA ASP A 16 0.24 11.15 -16.48
C ASP A 16 0.54 9.69 -16.85
N SER A 17 1.53 9.07 -16.18
CA SER A 17 1.89 7.67 -16.41
C SER A 17 0.76 6.71 -16.01
N LEU A 18 0.10 6.98 -14.88
CA LEU A 18 -1.03 6.17 -14.42
C LEU A 18 -2.28 6.37 -15.27
N ILE A 19 -2.48 7.55 -15.87
CA ILE A 19 -3.54 7.76 -16.86
C ILE A 19 -3.30 6.88 -18.09
N ILE A 20 -2.07 6.82 -18.61
CA ILE A 20 -1.71 5.94 -19.74
C ILE A 20 -1.99 4.47 -19.39
N TRP A 21 -1.62 4.03 -18.19
CA TRP A 21 -1.94 2.68 -17.72
C TRP A 21 -3.46 2.45 -17.63
N LEU A 22 -4.22 3.41 -17.07
CA LEU A 22 -5.67 3.32 -16.91
C LEU A 22 -6.40 3.19 -18.27
N GLN A 23 -5.87 3.80 -19.33
CA GLN A 23 -6.44 3.70 -20.67
C GLN A 23 -6.40 2.28 -21.24
N THR A 24 -5.51 1.41 -20.75
CA THR A 24 -5.43 0.00 -21.20
C THR A 24 -6.71 -0.80 -20.91
N PHE A 25 -7.54 -0.35 -19.97
CA PHE A 25 -8.81 -0.98 -19.61
C PHE A 25 -9.96 -0.67 -20.58
N ASN A 26 -9.77 0.29 -21.51
CA ASN A 26 -10.76 0.64 -22.54
C ASN A 26 -12.19 0.83 -21.99
N THR A 27 -12.31 1.59 -20.90
CA THR A 27 -13.60 1.86 -20.24
C THR A 27 -14.55 2.67 -21.12
N ALA A 28 -15.85 2.56 -20.87
CA ALA A 28 -16.86 3.36 -21.58
C ALA A 28 -16.74 4.86 -21.27
N ALA A 29 -16.41 5.19 -20.02
CA ALA A 29 -16.11 6.56 -19.63
C ALA A 29 -14.70 6.97 -20.09
N PRO A 30 -14.53 8.20 -20.60
CA PRO A 30 -13.25 8.68 -21.11
C PRO A 30 -12.25 8.94 -19.98
N CYS A 31 -10.97 8.67 -20.24
CA CYS A 31 -9.86 8.77 -19.27
C CYS A 31 -8.56 9.33 -19.90
N GLN A 32 -8.68 10.34 -20.75
CA GLN A 32 -7.53 10.91 -21.48
C GLN A 32 -6.74 11.95 -20.67
N ASP A 33 -7.41 12.63 -19.75
CA ASP A 33 -6.82 13.71 -18.96
C ASP A 33 -7.40 13.76 -17.55
N VAL A 34 -6.75 14.55 -16.70
CA VAL A 34 -7.13 14.79 -15.30
C VAL A 34 -8.59 15.21 -15.16
N LYS A 35 -9.07 16.11 -16.01
CA LYS A 35 -10.44 16.68 -15.91
C LYS A 35 -11.50 15.62 -16.15
N GLN A 36 -11.25 14.72 -17.09
CA GLN A 36 -12.17 13.61 -17.40
C GLN A 36 -12.29 12.62 -16.23
N LEU A 37 -11.23 12.47 -15.43
CA LEU A 37 -11.18 11.54 -14.30
C LEU A 37 -11.76 12.10 -13.00
N THR A 38 -11.92 13.42 -12.87
CA THR A 38 -12.47 14.06 -11.65
C THR A 38 -13.88 13.59 -11.26
N ASN A 39 -14.63 12.97 -12.18
CA ASN A 39 -15.98 12.45 -11.89
C ASN A 39 -15.99 11.05 -11.24
N GLY A 40 -14.86 10.34 -11.22
CA GLY A 40 -14.71 9.00 -10.65
C GLY A 40 -15.36 7.85 -11.44
N VAL A 41 -15.96 8.10 -12.60
CA VAL A 41 -16.71 7.08 -13.35
C VAL A 41 -15.76 6.06 -13.99
N ALA A 42 -14.74 6.53 -14.72
CA ALA A 42 -13.76 5.63 -15.34
C ALA A 42 -13.01 4.80 -14.28
N MET A 43 -12.64 5.41 -13.15
CA MET A 43 -12.01 4.69 -12.02
C MET A 43 -12.89 3.56 -11.50
N ALA A 44 -14.19 3.81 -11.32
CA ALA A 44 -15.10 2.77 -10.85
C ALA A 44 -15.26 1.64 -11.87
N GLN A 45 -15.32 1.98 -13.16
CA GLN A 45 -15.37 0.98 -14.23
C GLN A 45 -14.09 0.14 -14.27
N VAL A 46 -12.91 0.75 -14.05
CA VAL A 46 -11.63 0.02 -13.93
C VAL A 46 -11.63 -0.90 -12.72
N LEU A 47 -12.03 -0.42 -11.54
CA LEU A 47 -12.12 -1.26 -10.33
C LEU A 47 -13.05 -2.47 -10.54
N HIS A 48 -14.18 -2.27 -11.22
CA HIS A 48 -15.06 -3.36 -11.62
C HIS A 48 -14.35 -4.39 -12.53
N GLN A 49 -13.56 -3.95 -13.50
CA GLN A 49 -12.79 -4.87 -14.36
C GLN A 49 -11.66 -5.59 -13.62
N ILE A 50 -11.00 -4.93 -12.67
CA ILE A 50 -9.94 -5.51 -11.83
C ILE A 50 -10.49 -6.69 -11.04
N ASP A 51 -11.63 -6.50 -10.38
CA ASP A 51 -12.24 -7.53 -9.55
C ASP A 51 -13.76 -7.39 -9.52
N VAL A 52 -14.41 -8.09 -10.46
CA VAL A 52 -15.87 -8.10 -10.61
C VAL A 52 -16.58 -8.71 -9.39
N ALA A 53 -15.92 -9.61 -8.65
CA ALA A 53 -16.53 -10.24 -7.48
C ALA A 53 -16.66 -9.23 -6.34
N TRP A 54 -15.64 -8.40 -6.13
CA TRP A 54 -15.66 -7.35 -5.12
C TRP A 54 -16.41 -6.10 -5.58
N PHE A 55 -15.97 -5.50 -6.68
CA PHE A 55 -16.52 -4.27 -7.24
C PHE A 55 -17.69 -4.57 -8.17
N ASN A 56 -18.65 -5.37 -7.73
CA ASN A 56 -19.75 -5.88 -8.57
C ASN A 56 -20.71 -4.79 -9.10
N GLU A 57 -21.66 -5.20 -9.95
CA GLU A 57 -22.64 -4.31 -10.56
C GLU A 57 -23.44 -3.47 -9.55
N SER A 58 -23.76 -4.03 -8.37
CA SER A 58 -24.49 -3.32 -7.31
C SER A 58 -23.67 -2.25 -6.61
N TRP A 59 -22.34 -2.38 -6.60
CA TRP A 59 -21.44 -1.32 -6.17
C TRP A 59 -21.28 -0.26 -7.27
N LEU A 60 -21.04 -0.69 -8.51
CA LEU A 60 -20.84 0.20 -9.66
C LEU A 60 -22.08 1.07 -9.92
N SER A 61 -23.29 0.54 -9.76
CA SER A 61 -24.55 1.28 -9.95
C SER A 61 -24.75 2.45 -8.97
N ARG A 62 -23.92 2.56 -7.92
CA ARG A 62 -23.94 3.69 -6.96
C ARG A 62 -23.19 4.90 -7.47
N ILE A 63 -22.40 4.73 -8.54
CA ILE A 63 -21.66 5.79 -9.22
C ILE A 63 -22.58 6.44 -10.23
N LYS A 64 -22.67 7.77 -10.20
CA LYS A 64 -23.50 8.52 -11.16
C LYS A 64 -22.65 8.90 -12.37
N GLU A 65 -23.11 8.54 -13.57
CA GLU A 65 -22.36 8.81 -14.81
C GLU A 65 -22.64 10.22 -15.35
N ASP A 66 -23.91 10.65 -15.38
CA ASP A 66 -24.33 11.95 -15.92
C ASP A 66 -24.18 13.11 -14.92
N VAL A 67 -22.95 13.39 -14.50
CA VAL A 67 -22.67 14.40 -13.45
C VAL A 67 -22.45 15.82 -13.96
N GLY A 68 -22.10 16.00 -15.23
CA GLY A 68 -21.70 17.30 -15.79
C GLY A 68 -20.65 17.99 -14.91
N ASP A 69 -20.84 19.27 -14.63
CA ASP A 69 -19.95 20.07 -13.76
C ASP A 69 -20.40 20.14 -12.30
N ASN A 70 -21.33 19.27 -11.86
CA ASN A 70 -21.77 19.26 -10.47
C ASN A 70 -20.71 18.65 -9.55
N TRP A 71 -19.83 19.49 -9.03
CA TRP A 71 -18.71 19.10 -8.16
C TRP A 71 -19.16 18.28 -6.94
N ARG A 72 -20.35 18.53 -6.38
CA ARG A 72 -20.86 17.75 -5.23
C ARG A 72 -21.11 16.29 -5.60
N ILE A 73 -21.59 16.03 -6.81
CA ILE A 73 -21.81 14.66 -7.28
C ILE A 73 -20.47 14.01 -7.62
N LYS A 74 -19.55 14.73 -8.27
CA LYS A 74 -18.17 14.27 -8.48
C LYS A 74 -17.51 13.85 -7.16
N ALA A 75 -17.58 14.69 -6.13
CA ALA A 75 -17.06 14.39 -4.80
C ALA A 75 -17.75 13.18 -4.15
N SER A 76 -19.07 13.05 -4.33
CA SER A 76 -19.80 11.87 -3.86
C SER A 76 -19.38 10.59 -4.57
N ASN A 77 -19.06 10.63 -5.86
CA ASN A 77 -18.55 9.48 -6.60
C ASN A 77 -17.14 9.10 -6.12
N LEU A 78 -16.21 10.06 -6.07
CA LEU A 78 -14.84 9.79 -5.61
C LEU A 78 -14.80 9.26 -4.17
N LYS A 79 -15.69 9.73 -3.29
CA LYS A 79 -15.82 9.16 -1.94
C LYS A 79 -16.19 7.69 -1.96
N LYS A 80 -17.09 7.26 -2.86
CA LYS A 80 -17.46 5.83 -3.00
C LYS A 80 -16.32 5.01 -3.60
N VAL A 81 -15.59 5.57 -4.57
CA VAL A 81 -14.39 4.95 -5.15
C VAL A 81 -13.33 4.72 -4.07
N LEU A 82 -12.93 5.77 -3.35
CA LEU A 82 -11.95 5.67 -2.28
C LEU A 82 -12.41 4.71 -1.18
N GLN A 83 -13.67 4.78 -0.73
CA GLN A 83 -14.19 3.83 0.26
C GLN A 83 -14.13 2.38 -0.23
N GLY A 84 -14.46 2.12 -1.50
CA GLY A 84 -14.38 0.78 -2.09
C GLY A 84 -12.95 0.25 -2.10
N ILE A 85 -11.98 1.09 -2.46
CA ILE A 85 -10.55 0.78 -2.42
C ILE A 85 -10.11 0.48 -0.98
N MET A 86 -10.42 1.37 -0.02
CA MET A 86 -10.02 1.19 1.39
C MET A 86 -10.58 -0.12 1.98
N SER A 87 -11.83 -0.46 1.67
CA SER A 87 -12.42 -1.75 2.05
C SER A 87 -11.77 -2.93 1.35
N TYR A 88 -11.40 -2.82 0.07
CA TYR A 88 -10.68 -3.90 -0.63
C TYR A 88 -9.33 -4.18 0.04
N TYR A 89 -8.58 -3.14 0.36
CA TYR A 89 -7.31 -3.25 1.05
C TYR A 89 -7.45 -3.91 2.41
N SER A 90 -8.38 -3.44 3.24
CA SER A 90 -8.50 -3.93 4.61
C SER A 90 -9.15 -5.32 4.71
N GLU A 91 -10.21 -5.57 3.93
CA GLU A 91 -11.03 -6.78 4.06
C GLU A 91 -10.57 -7.92 3.14
N PHE A 92 -10.10 -7.61 1.92
CA PHE A 92 -9.66 -8.62 0.96
C PHE A 92 -8.14 -8.84 1.01
N LEU A 93 -7.34 -7.76 1.00
CA LEU A 93 -5.87 -7.87 1.05
C LEU A 93 -5.33 -8.03 2.47
N GLY A 94 -6.10 -7.66 3.49
CA GLY A 94 -5.66 -7.68 4.89
C GLY A 94 -4.58 -6.65 5.20
N GLN A 95 -4.56 -5.53 4.46
CA GLN A 95 -3.56 -4.47 4.55
C GLN A 95 -4.20 -3.13 4.92
N GLN A 96 -3.47 -2.28 5.65
CA GLN A 96 -3.89 -0.90 5.88
C GLN A 96 -3.12 0.06 4.97
N ILE A 97 -3.84 1.03 4.42
CA ILE A 97 -3.26 2.13 3.65
C ILE A 97 -2.78 3.20 4.63
N SER A 98 -1.50 3.59 4.54
CA SER A 98 -0.95 4.71 5.30
C SER A 98 -1.68 6.02 5.00
N GLU A 99 -1.89 6.87 6.00
CA GLU A 99 -2.57 8.16 5.86
C GLU A 99 -1.93 9.06 4.78
N GLU A 100 -0.61 8.96 4.58
CA GLU A 100 0.13 9.72 3.57
C GLU A 100 -0.27 9.37 2.12
N LEU A 101 -0.82 8.17 1.90
CA LEU A 101 -1.26 7.70 0.59
C LEU A 101 -2.73 8.03 0.31
N ILE A 102 -3.48 8.48 1.33
CA ILE A 102 -4.90 8.80 1.19
C ILE A 102 -5.04 10.16 0.46
N PRO A 103 -5.69 10.20 -0.71
CA PRO A 103 -5.80 11.43 -1.49
C PRO A 103 -6.83 12.41 -0.90
N ASP A 104 -6.57 13.71 -1.02
CA ASP A 104 -7.57 14.75 -0.75
C ASP A 104 -8.54 14.87 -1.93
N LEU A 105 -9.71 14.26 -1.76
CA LEU A 105 -10.75 14.25 -2.78
C LEU A 105 -11.30 15.65 -3.12
N ASN A 106 -11.24 16.62 -2.20
CA ASN A 106 -11.72 17.98 -2.48
C ASN A 106 -10.80 18.64 -3.51
N GLN A 107 -9.48 18.47 -3.39
CA GLN A 107 -8.50 19.00 -4.34
C GLN A 107 -8.66 18.40 -5.73
N ILE A 108 -9.02 17.11 -5.84
CA ILE A 108 -9.35 16.49 -7.13
C ILE A 108 -10.60 17.15 -7.73
N THR A 109 -11.66 17.37 -6.95
CA THR A 109 -12.94 17.85 -7.50
C THR A 109 -13.02 19.35 -7.74
N GLU A 110 -12.37 20.15 -6.90
CA GLU A 110 -12.45 21.62 -6.94
C GLU A 110 -11.30 22.21 -7.77
N CYS A 111 -10.10 21.64 -7.63
CA CYS A 111 -8.89 22.16 -8.26
C CYS A 111 -8.42 21.33 -9.47
N SER A 112 -9.01 20.14 -9.70
CA SER A 112 -8.48 19.17 -10.67
C SER A 112 -6.99 18.89 -10.42
N ASP A 113 -6.63 18.69 -9.14
CA ASP A 113 -5.25 18.51 -8.72
C ASP A 113 -4.68 17.19 -9.27
N PRO A 114 -3.64 17.22 -10.13
CA PRO A 114 -3.05 16.01 -10.69
C PRO A 114 -2.31 15.16 -9.66
N VAL A 115 -1.80 15.74 -8.57
CA VAL A 115 -1.04 15.02 -7.54
C VAL A 115 -1.98 14.14 -6.73
N GLU A 116 -3.07 14.71 -6.24
CA GLU A 116 -4.08 13.97 -5.49
C GLU A 116 -4.79 12.93 -6.38
N LEU A 117 -5.00 13.26 -7.66
CA LEU A 117 -5.48 12.29 -8.63
C LEU A 117 -4.50 11.13 -8.82
N GLY A 118 -3.20 11.43 -8.95
CA GLY A 118 -2.14 10.43 -9.08
C GLY A 118 -2.11 9.47 -7.89
N ARG A 119 -2.24 9.97 -6.66
CA ARG A 119 -2.37 9.13 -5.45
C ARG A 119 -3.59 8.21 -5.50
N LEU A 120 -4.75 8.72 -5.91
CA LEU A 120 -5.94 7.89 -6.05
C LEU A 120 -5.76 6.78 -7.11
N LEU A 121 -5.16 7.12 -8.25
CA LEU A 121 -4.85 6.14 -9.30
C LEU A 121 -3.80 5.11 -8.84
N GLN A 122 -2.84 5.52 -8.01
CA GLN A 122 -1.83 4.64 -7.44
C GLN A 122 -2.51 3.57 -6.57
N LEU A 123 -3.49 3.93 -5.73
CA LEU A 123 -4.23 2.93 -4.96
C LEU A 123 -5.01 1.94 -5.85
N ILE A 124 -5.56 2.40 -6.99
CA ILE A 124 -6.22 1.51 -7.96
C ILE A 124 -5.22 0.55 -8.60
N LEU A 125 -4.02 1.04 -8.95
CA LEU A 125 -2.92 0.20 -9.41
C LEU A 125 -2.54 -0.86 -8.36
N GLY A 126 -2.50 -0.47 -7.09
CA GLY A 126 -2.29 -1.37 -5.98
C GLY A 126 -3.34 -2.48 -5.87
N CYS A 127 -4.63 -2.16 -6.09
CA CYS A 127 -5.66 -3.18 -6.24
C CYS A 127 -5.36 -4.14 -7.41
N ALA A 128 -4.98 -3.61 -8.58
CA ALA A 128 -4.73 -4.41 -9.79
C ALA A 128 -3.54 -5.38 -9.65
N VAL A 129 -2.47 -4.98 -8.95
CA VAL A 129 -1.27 -5.83 -8.79
C VAL A 129 -1.38 -6.81 -7.63
N ASN A 130 -2.38 -6.66 -6.78
CA ASN A 130 -2.65 -7.55 -5.64
C ASN A 130 -3.90 -8.42 -5.81
N CYS A 131 -4.74 -8.19 -6.83
CA CYS A 131 -5.94 -9.01 -7.09
C CYS A 131 -5.60 -10.43 -7.59
N GLU A 132 -6.62 -11.29 -7.69
CA GLU A 132 -6.46 -12.66 -8.20
C GLU A 132 -5.89 -12.70 -9.63
N LYS A 133 -6.30 -11.74 -10.47
CA LYS A 133 -5.87 -11.60 -11.87
C LYS A 133 -4.60 -10.76 -12.04
N LYS A 134 -3.84 -10.49 -10.98
CA LYS A 134 -2.64 -9.64 -11.02
C LYS A 134 -1.66 -9.93 -12.15
N GLN A 135 -1.52 -11.20 -12.54
CA GLN A 135 -0.62 -11.60 -13.64
C GLN A 135 -1.04 -11.00 -14.99
N GLU A 136 -2.33 -10.79 -15.23
CA GLU A 136 -2.83 -10.14 -16.45
C GLU A 136 -2.50 -8.63 -16.43
N HIS A 137 -2.76 -7.97 -15.30
CA HIS A 137 -2.45 -6.54 -15.14
C HIS A 137 -0.94 -6.26 -15.21
N ILE A 138 -0.10 -7.12 -14.61
CA ILE A 138 1.37 -7.01 -14.70
C ILE A 138 1.84 -7.16 -16.15
N LYS A 139 1.29 -8.11 -16.91
CA LYS A 139 1.60 -8.25 -18.34
C LYS A 139 1.19 -7.02 -19.14
N ASN A 140 0.03 -6.44 -18.86
CA ASN A 140 -0.40 -5.20 -19.52
C ASN A 140 0.56 -4.05 -19.22
N ILE A 141 1.04 -3.91 -17.97
CA ILE A 141 2.06 -2.92 -17.60
C ILE A 141 3.32 -3.12 -18.44
N MET A 142 3.77 -4.37 -18.64
CA MET A 142 4.95 -4.69 -19.46
C MET A 142 4.79 -4.35 -20.95
N THR A 143 3.60 -4.01 -21.44
CA THR A 143 3.38 -3.56 -22.83
C THR A 143 3.47 -2.04 -23.00
N LEU A 144 3.52 -1.28 -21.89
CA LEU A 144 3.62 0.17 -21.90
C LEU A 144 5.02 0.64 -22.32
N GLU A 145 5.18 1.94 -22.58
CA GLU A 145 6.49 2.53 -22.82
C GLU A 145 7.41 2.39 -21.59
N GLU A 146 8.72 2.20 -21.79
CA GLU A 146 9.69 1.98 -20.71
C GLU A 146 9.68 3.11 -19.65
N SER A 147 9.51 4.36 -20.09
CA SER A 147 9.37 5.53 -19.23
C SER A 147 8.17 5.39 -18.27
N VAL A 148 7.02 4.96 -18.79
CA VAL A 148 5.79 4.71 -18.03
C VAL A 148 5.95 3.49 -17.11
N GLN A 149 6.55 2.41 -17.62
CA GLN A 149 6.82 1.21 -16.82
C GLN A 149 7.64 1.54 -15.57
N HIS A 150 8.68 2.37 -15.71
CA HIS A 150 9.51 2.77 -14.58
C HIS A 150 8.71 3.51 -13.51
N VAL A 151 7.88 4.48 -13.91
CA VAL A 151 7.02 5.23 -12.97
C VAL A 151 6.02 4.31 -12.27
N VAL A 152 5.37 3.41 -13.03
CA VAL A 152 4.44 2.41 -12.46
C VAL A 152 5.15 1.48 -11.48
N MET A 153 6.38 1.05 -11.78
CA MET A 153 7.18 0.22 -10.88
C MET A 153 7.55 0.96 -9.60
N THR A 154 7.97 2.22 -9.69
CA THR A 154 8.24 3.06 -8.51
C THR A 154 6.98 3.24 -7.66
N ALA A 155 5.83 3.47 -8.30
CA ALA A 155 4.55 3.62 -7.61
C ALA A 155 4.17 2.35 -6.83
N ILE A 156 4.38 1.16 -7.43
CA ILE A 156 4.16 -0.13 -6.76
C ILE A 156 5.14 -0.33 -5.59
N GLN A 157 6.42 0.02 -5.75
CA GLN A 157 7.40 -0.09 -4.69
C GLN A 157 7.09 0.82 -3.49
N GLU A 158 6.61 2.03 -3.77
CA GLU A 158 6.16 2.96 -2.73
C GLU A 158 4.97 2.40 -1.95
N LEU A 159 3.97 1.85 -2.67
CA LEU A 159 2.84 1.15 -2.06
C LEU A 159 3.32 0.03 -1.14
N MET A 160 4.14 -0.89 -1.64
CA MET A 160 4.66 -2.00 -0.82
C MET A 160 5.49 -1.53 0.38
N SER A 161 6.15 -0.36 0.32
CA SER A 161 6.94 0.15 1.44
C SER A 161 6.06 0.78 2.52
N LYS A 162 4.95 1.40 2.13
CA LYS A 162 4.04 2.15 3.02
C LYS A 162 2.81 1.34 3.46
N GLU A 163 2.43 0.28 2.74
CA GLU A 163 1.36 -0.68 3.07
C GLU A 163 1.76 -1.69 4.16
N VAL A 164 3.06 -1.81 4.47
CA VAL A 164 3.62 -2.79 5.43
C VAL A 164 3.43 -2.39 6.91
N LEU A 165 2.80 -1.25 7.18
CA LEU A 165 2.53 -0.79 8.54
C LEU A 165 1.26 -1.43 9.15
N SER A 166 1.10 -2.75 9.07
CA SER A 166 0.27 -3.57 9.97
C SER A 166 0.05 -5.00 9.43
N SER A 167 1.12 -5.80 9.37
CA SER A 167 0.91 -7.20 9.72
C SER A 167 1.16 -7.33 11.22
N PRO A 168 0.21 -7.85 12.03
CA PRO A 168 0.49 -8.19 13.43
C PRO A 168 1.63 -9.21 13.56
N THR A 169 2.05 -9.85 12.46
CA THR A 169 3.23 -10.72 12.45
C THR A 169 4.54 -9.95 12.53
N ASN A 170 4.65 -8.72 12.01
CA ASN A 170 5.94 -8.02 11.95
C ASN A 170 6.34 -7.43 13.31
N ASP A 171 5.39 -6.85 14.04
CA ASP A 171 5.62 -6.39 15.43
C ASP A 171 5.84 -7.58 16.37
N ALA A 172 5.08 -8.67 16.21
CA ALA A 172 5.26 -9.89 16.98
C ALA A 172 6.60 -10.58 16.70
N VAL A 173 7.09 -10.54 15.45
CA VAL A 173 8.40 -11.09 15.06
C VAL A 173 9.53 -10.24 15.66
N GLY A 174 9.44 -8.92 15.59
CA GLY A 174 10.43 -8.04 16.22
C GLY A 174 10.48 -8.19 17.75
N GLU A 175 9.33 -8.33 18.40
CA GLU A 175 9.26 -8.59 19.84
C GLU A 175 9.79 -9.99 20.21
N LEU A 176 9.49 -11.01 19.39
CA LEU A 176 10.01 -12.36 19.56
C LEU A 176 11.53 -12.43 19.39
N GLU A 177 12.11 -11.70 18.41
CA GLU A 177 13.55 -11.60 18.23
C GLU A 177 14.23 -10.93 19.44
N GLN A 178 13.61 -9.89 20.00
CA GLN A 178 14.14 -9.21 21.18
C GLN A 178 14.04 -10.06 22.45
N GLN A 179 12.98 -10.86 22.58
CA GLN A 179 12.86 -11.86 23.66
C GLN A 179 13.88 -12.99 23.49
N LEU A 180 14.08 -13.48 22.27
CA LEU A 180 15.06 -14.53 21.97
C LEU A 180 16.48 -14.09 22.31
N LYS A 181 16.84 -12.84 21.96
CA LYS A 181 18.15 -12.27 22.28
C LYS A 181 18.40 -12.19 23.78
N ARG A 182 17.41 -11.70 24.55
CA ARG A 182 17.49 -11.64 26.02
C ARG A 182 17.64 -13.03 26.64
N ALA A 183 16.84 -14.00 26.18
CA ALA A 183 16.92 -15.38 26.67
C ALA A 183 18.28 -16.04 26.37
N LEU A 184 18.90 -15.73 25.23
CA LEU A 184 20.24 -16.21 24.89
C LEU A 184 21.32 -15.61 25.79
N GLU A 185 21.23 -14.31 26.08
CA GLU A 185 22.15 -13.61 26.99
C GLU A 185 22.04 -14.19 28.41
N GLU A 186 20.82 -14.37 28.93
CA GLU A 186 20.57 -14.99 30.25
C GLU A 186 21.07 -16.44 30.31
N LEU A 187 20.88 -17.23 29.25
CA LEU A 187 21.37 -18.60 29.18
C LEU A 187 22.90 -18.64 29.23
N GLN A 188 23.56 -17.71 28.54
CA GLN A 188 25.01 -17.64 28.49
C GLN A 188 25.61 -17.25 29.85
N GLU A 189 24.96 -16.32 30.57
CA GLU A 189 25.34 -15.94 31.94
C GLU A 189 25.14 -17.11 32.92
N ALA A 190 24.00 -17.78 32.87
CA ALA A 190 23.72 -18.96 33.71
C ALA A 190 24.70 -20.12 33.43
N GLN A 191 25.13 -20.29 32.17
CA GLN A 191 26.16 -21.28 31.82
C GLN A 191 27.52 -20.92 32.42
N ALA A 192 27.89 -19.64 32.43
CA ALA A 192 29.14 -19.18 33.03
C ALA A 192 29.14 -19.39 34.56
N GLU A 193 28.06 -19.01 35.25
CA GLU A 193 27.93 -19.22 36.70
C GLU A 193 27.96 -20.71 37.06
N LYS A 194 27.29 -21.56 36.28
CA LYS A 194 27.31 -23.01 36.48
C LYS A 194 28.72 -23.59 36.38
N GLU A 195 29.52 -23.11 35.43
CA GLU A 195 30.89 -23.60 35.25
C GLU A 195 31.80 -23.13 36.39
N GLU A 196 31.65 -21.87 36.85
CA GLU A 196 32.38 -21.36 38.02
C GLU A 196 32.04 -22.16 39.29
N LEU A 197 30.75 -22.39 39.55
CA LEU A 197 30.31 -23.20 40.69
C LEU A 197 30.83 -24.63 40.59
N ARG A 198 30.83 -25.22 39.39
CA ARG A 198 31.34 -26.57 39.16
C ARG A 198 32.85 -26.67 39.44
N GLN A 199 33.63 -25.68 39.00
CA GLN A 199 35.06 -25.61 39.31
C GLN A 199 35.30 -25.50 40.82
N ARG A 200 34.52 -24.67 41.50
CA ARG A 200 34.63 -24.49 42.96
C ARG A 200 34.26 -25.75 43.74
N CYS A 201 33.23 -26.48 43.30
CA CYS A 201 32.89 -27.79 43.88
C CYS A 201 34.04 -28.80 43.68
N GLN A 202 34.63 -28.87 42.49
CA GLN A 202 35.76 -29.77 42.21
C GLN A 202 36.98 -29.45 43.08
N GLU A 203 37.27 -28.17 43.31
CA GLU A 203 38.39 -27.76 44.16
C GLU A 203 38.18 -28.13 45.63
N LEU A 204 36.95 -27.95 46.14
CA LEU A 204 36.57 -28.34 47.49
C LEU A 204 36.63 -29.86 47.70
N ASP A 205 36.14 -30.66 46.74
CA ASP A 205 36.24 -32.12 46.79
C ASP A 205 37.72 -32.59 46.87
N LEU A 206 38.62 -31.88 46.17
CA LEU A 206 40.06 -32.18 46.17
C LEU A 206 40.77 -31.80 47.48
N GLN A 207 40.27 -30.79 48.20
CA GLN A 207 40.76 -30.42 49.54
C GLN A 207 40.30 -31.44 50.59
N VAL A 208 39.03 -31.82 50.58
CA VAL A 208 38.47 -32.79 51.53
C VAL A 208 39.10 -34.19 51.34
N GLY A 209 39.37 -34.60 50.10
CA GLY A 209 40.04 -35.87 49.81
C GLY A 209 41.53 -35.94 50.20
N LYS A 210 42.18 -34.81 50.57
CA LYS A 210 43.56 -34.79 51.08
C LYS A 210 43.66 -34.83 52.61
N GLU A 211 42.55 -34.63 53.31
CA GLU A 211 42.46 -34.63 54.77
C GLU A 211 41.90 -35.94 55.36
N THR A 212 41.71 -36.97 54.52
CA THR A 212 41.32 -38.34 54.90
C THR A 212 42.44 -39.33 54.61
#